data_AF-W1Y4T1-F1
#
_entry.id   AF-W1Y4T1-F1
#
_cell.length_a   1.000
_cell.length_b   1.000
_cell.length_c   1.000
_cell.angle_alpha   90.00
_cell.angle_beta   90.00
_cell.angle_gamma   90.00
#
_symmetry.space_group_name_H-M   'P 1'
#
loop_
_entity.id
_entity.type
_entity.pdbx_description
1 polymer ?
#
loop_
_entity_poly.entity_id
_entity_poly.type
_entity_poly.pdbx_seq_one_letter_code
_entity_poly.pdbx_strand_id
1 'polypeptide(L)' 'ERPDAVLPTMGGQTALNCALELERQGVLEEFGVTMIGATADAIDKAEDRRRFDVAMKKIGLETARSGI' A
#
# COMPACT_ATOMS: atom_id res chain seq x y z
N GLU A 1 3.52 -19.77 14.83
CA GLU A 1 3.85 -18.35 15.10
C GLU A 1 2.56 -17.54 14.93
N ARG A 2 2.10 -16.76 15.91
CA ARG A 2 0.92 -15.88 15.80
C ARG A 2 1.40 -14.43 15.83
N PRO A 3 1.81 -13.85 14.69
CA PRO A 3 2.35 -12.49 14.66
C PRO A 3 1.23 -11.47 14.83
N ASP A 4 1.46 -10.39 15.56
CA ASP A 4 0.47 -9.31 15.72
C ASP A 4 0.35 -8.44 14.46
N ALA A 5 1.36 -8.43 13.60
CA ALA A 5 1.37 -7.65 12.37
C ALA A 5 2.21 -8.25 11.24
N VAL A 6 1.85 -7.94 10.00
CA VAL A 6 2.62 -8.31 8.80
C VAL A 6 2.93 -7.08 7.95
N LEU A 7 4.17 -6.99 7.45
CA LEU A 7 4.67 -5.88 6.63
C LEU A 7 5.04 -6.40 5.23
N PRO A 8 4.11 -6.39 4.26
CA PRO A 8 4.33 -7.04 2.97
C PRO A 8 5.06 -6.16 1.94
N THR A 9 5.38 -4.90 2.30
CA THR A 9 6.07 -3.94 1.43
C THR A 9 7.56 -4.25 1.21
N MET A 10 8.15 -5.14 2.01
CA MET A 10 9.58 -5.48 1.96
C MET A 10 9.90 -6.71 1.10
N GLY A 11 8.89 -7.43 0.61
CA GLY A 11 9.07 -8.70 -0.13
C GLY A 11 8.79 -8.62 -1.63
N GLY A 12 8.73 -7.40 -2.19
CA GLY A 12 8.37 -7.18 -3.61
C GLY A 12 6.89 -7.47 -3.91
N GLN A 13 6.56 -7.52 -5.21
CA GLN A 13 5.16 -7.68 -5.67
C GLN A 13 4.53 -9.01 -5.26
N THR A 14 5.32 -10.10 -5.21
CA THR A 14 4.82 -11.42 -4.82
C THR A 14 4.36 -11.44 -3.36
N ALA A 15 5.16 -10.90 -2.44
CA ALA A 15 4.78 -10.83 -1.03
C ALA A 15 3.56 -9.92 -0.80
N LEU A 16 3.48 -8.81 -1.54
CA LEU A 16 2.34 -7.90 -1.51
C LEU A 16 1.05 -8.59 -1.95
N ASN A 17 1.07 -9.27 -3.10
CA ASN A 17 -0.09 -9.98 -3.63
C ASN A 17 -0.55 -11.11 -2.70
N CYS A 18 0.39 -11.85 -2.11
CA CYS A 18 0.06 -12.89 -1.13
C CYS A 18 -0.60 -12.31 0.13
N ALA A 19 -0.08 -11.20 0.66
CA ALA A 19 -0.67 -10.57 1.85
C ALA A 19 -2.07 -10.01 1.58
N LEU A 20 -2.28 -9.39 0.41
CA LEU A 20 -3.59 -8.90 -0.02
C LEU A 20 -4.61 -10.02 -0.18
N GLU A 21 -4.19 -11.17 -0.72
CA GLU A 21 -5.08 -12.33 -0.85
C GLU A 21 -5.46 -12.89 0.53
N LEU A 22 -4.51 -12.97 1.47
CA LEU A 22 -4.78 -13.41 2.84
C LEU A 22 -5.72 -12.45 3.60
N GLU A 23 -5.60 -11.14 3.35
CA GLU A 23 -6.52 -10.14 3.89
C GLU A 23 -7.91 -10.25 3.26
N ARG A 24 -8.00 -10.39 1.93
CA ARG A 24 -9.28 -10.58 1.20
C ARG A 24 -10.02 -11.83 1.66
N GLN A 25 -9.30 -12.89 1.99
CA GLN A 25 -9.87 -14.12 2.54
C GLN A 25 -10.23 -14.00 4.03
N GLY A 26 -9.95 -12.87 4.69
CA GLY A 26 -10.24 -12.65 6.10
C GLY A 26 -9.35 -13.41 7.07
N VAL A 27 -8.31 -14.10 6.57
CA VAL A 27 -7.40 -14.91 7.38
C VAL A 27 -6.63 -14.03 8.35
N LEU A 28 -6.16 -12.86 7.90
CA LEU A 28 -5.45 -11.94 8.78
C LEU A 28 -6.34 -11.45 9.93
N GLU A 29 -7.63 -11.21 9.68
CA GLU A 29 -8.58 -10.79 10.69
C GLU A 29 -8.92 -11.93 11.68
N GLU A 30 -9.10 -13.15 11.18
CA GLU A 30 -9.36 -14.35 12.00
C GLU A 30 -8.22 -14.62 13.00
N PHE A 31 -6.97 -14.38 12.58
CA PHE A 31 -5.79 -14.55 13.41
C PHE A 31 -5.38 -13.29 14.19
N GLY A 32 -6.11 -12.18 14.05
CA GLY A 32 -5.79 -10.90 14.70
C GLY A 32 -4.50 -10.24 14.20
N VAL A 33 -4.07 -10.57 12.99
CA VAL A 33 -2.84 -10.09 12.36
C VAL A 33 -3.15 -8.78 11.62
N THR A 34 -2.51 -7.68 12.00
CA THR A 34 -2.70 -6.39 11.33
C THR A 34 -1.74 -6.21 10.16
N MET A 35 -2.24 -5.87 8.98
CA MET A 35 -1.35 -5.53 7.86
C MET A 35 -0.87 -4.08 7.97
N ILE A 36 0.44 -3.90 8.05
CA ILE A 36 1.08 -2.58 8.15
C ILE A 36 1.62 -2.18 6.78
N GLY A 37 1.28 -0.98 6.31
CA GLY A 37 1.85 -0.38 5.11
C GLY A 37 1.30 -0.87 3.76
N ALA A 38 0.39 -1.85 3.75
CA ALA A 38 -0.25 -2.36 2.53
C ALA A 38 -1.78 -2.33 2.62
N THR A 39 -2.32 -1.33 3.31
CA THR A 39 -3.74 -1.01 3.17
C THR A 39 -4.03 -0.59 1.73
N ALA A 40 -5.26 -0.85 1.25
CA ALA A 40 -5.68 -0.47 -0.09
C ALA A 40 -5.34 1.00 -0.42
N ASP A 41 -5.47 1.92 0.55
CA ASP A 41 -5.09 3.32 0.39
C ASP A 41 -3.56 3.53 0.27
N ALA A 42 -2.73 2.72 0.93
CA ALA A 42 -1.27 2.81 0.82
C ALA A 42 -0.76 2.30 -0.54
N ILE A 43 -1.37 1.24 -1.08
CA ILE A 43 -1.04 0.71 -2.41
C ILE A 43 -1.56 1.65 -3.50
N ASP A 44 -2.81 2.10 -3.38
CA ASP A 44 -3.41 3.08 -4.31
C ASP A 44 -2.61 4.38 -4.33
N LYS A 45 -2.13 4.85 -3.17
CA LYS A 45 -1.26 6.02 -3.09
C LYS A 45 0.14 5.81 -3.66
N ALA A 46 0.66 4.57 -3.67
CA ALA A 46 1.95 4.23 -4.26
C ALA A 46 1.88 4.08 -5.78
N GLU A 47 0.77 3.57 -6.32
CA GLU A 47 0.57 3.42 -7.76
C GLU A 47 0.03 4.69 -8.43
N ASP A 48 -0.68 5.56 -7.71
CA ASP A 48 -1.31 6.74 -8.32
C ASP A 48 -0.40 7.98 -8.32
N ARG A 49 0.39 8.10 -9.39
CA ARG A 49 1.13 9.32 -9.76
C ARG A 49 0.24 10.57 -9.82
N ARG A 50 -1.06 10.44 -10.09
CA ARG A 50 -1.99 11.60 -10.13
C ARG A 50 -2.31 12.10 -8.72
N ARG A 51 -2.47 11.22 -7.73
CA ARG A 51 -2.66 11.64 -6.32
C ARG A 51 -1.42 12.36 -5.79
N PHE A 52 -0.23 11.91 -6.18
CA PHE A 52 1.02 12.60 -5.86
C PHE A 52 1.07 14.00 -6.48
N ASP A 53 0.73 14.13 -7.77
CA ASP A 53 0.71 15.42 -8.47
C ASP A 53 -0.35 16.38 -7.88
N VAL A 54 -1.54 15.89 -7.53
CA VAL A 54 -2.60 16.68 -6.87
C VAL A 54 -2.16 17.14 -5.48
N ALA A 55 -1.50 16.28 -4.70
CA ALA A 55 -1.01 16.63 -3.37
C ALA A 55 0.10 17.68 -3.43
N MET A 56 1.04 17.54 -4.37
CA MET A 56 2.14 18.49 -4.58
C MET A 56 1.65 19.83 -5.12
N LYS A 57 0.70 19.83 -6.07
CA LYS A 57 -0.01 21.05 -6.53
C LYS A 57 -0.75 21.74 -5.39
N LYS A 58 -1.35 20.99 -4.47
CA LYS A 58 -2.08 21.56 -3.32
C LYS A 58 -1.18 22.32 -2.35
N ILE A 59 0.08 21.93 -2.22
CA ILE A 59 1.08 22.60 -1.38
C ILE A 59 1.93 23.63 -2.15
N GLY A 60 1.61 23.88 -3.42
CA GLY A 60 2.31 24.87 -4.26
C GLY A 60 3.73 24.46 -4.64
N LEU A 61 4.08 23.17 -4.52
CA LEU A 61 5.38 22.67 -4.95
C LEU A 61 5.32 22.23 -6.42
N GLU A 62 6.29 22.70 -7.20
CA GLU A 62 6.45 22.29 -8.59
C GLU A 62 6.91 20.83 -8.66
N THR A 63 6.10 20.00 -9.29
CA THR A 63 6.46 18.62 -9.65
C THR A 63 7.15 18.61 -11.00
N ALA A 64 8.12 17.70 -11.18
CA ALA A 64 8.71 17.45 -12.49
C ALA A 64 7.60 17.09 -13.48
N ARG A 65 7.62 17.69 -14.68
CA ARG A 65 6.64 17.40 -15.75
C ARG A 65 6.77 15.92 -16.14
N SER A 66 5.91 15.07 -15.59
CA SER A 66 5.71 13.71 -16.06
C SER A 66 4.99 13.79 -17.40
N GLY A 67 5.75 13.96 -18.48
CA GLY A 67 5.25 13.82 -19.85
C GLY A 67 4.80 12.39 -20.10
N ILE A 68 3.71 12.26 -20.84
CA ILE A 68 3.51 11.14 -21.76
C ILE A 68 4.37 11.44 -22.98
#